data_AF-A0A3C0NT65-F1
#
_entry.id   AF-A0A3C0NT65-F1
#
_cell.length_a   1.000
_cell.length_b   1.000
_cell.length_c   1.000
_cell.angle_alpha   90.00
_cell.angle_beta   90.00
_cell.angle_gamma   90.00
#
_symmetry.space_group_name_H-M   'P 1'
#
loop_
_entity.id
_entity.type
_entity.pdbx_description
1 polymer ?
#
loop_
_entity_poly.entity_id
_entity_poly.type
_entity_poly.pdbx_seq_one_letter_code
_entity_poly.pdbx_strand_id
1 'polypeptide(L)'
;MAEESDLEKTEQASPKRLEKAREEGDVPRSRELAACAVLFAAGLSFMMLNGHLSEALKQALRTGLQFDKGTAFDPIILLMKTTHTVLDLLIAFSPFALILLTVAIASPILVGGWVFSTKALMP
;
A
#
# COMPACT_ATOMS: atom_id res chain seq x y z
N MET A 1 -19.08 45.99 -12.89
CA MET A 1 -18.39 45.65 -11.62
C MET A 1 -17.06 45.03 -12.05
N ALA A 2 -16.07 45.83 -12.45
CA ALA A 2 -15.11 46.53 -11.59
C ALA A 2 -14.30 45.54 -10.74
N GLU A 3 -13.24 45.02 -11.37
CA GLU A 3 -11.92 44.62 -10.85
C GLU A 3 -11.83 44.01 -9.45
N GLU A 4 -11.35 42.76 -9.37
CA GLU A 4 -10.49 42.36 -8.25
C GLU A 4 -9.46 41.30 -8.68
N SER A 5 -8.39 41.80 -9.30
CA SER A 5 -7.00 41.40 -9.04
C SER A 5 -6.64 39.91 -9.13
N ASP A 6 -6.58 39.40 -10.37
CA ASP A 6 -5.75 38.27 -10.79
C ASP A 6 -4.23 38.63 -10.83
N LEU A 7 -3.80 39.61 -10.02
CA LEU A 7 -2.40 39.95 -9.84
C LEU A 7 -1.83 39.14 -8.67
N GLU A 8 -0.95 38.20 -9.02
CA GLU A 8 0.18 37.69 -8.24
C GLU A 8 0.16 38.06 -6.75
N LYS A 9 -0.66 37.34 -5.97
CA LYS A 9 -0.65 37.45 -4.52
C LYS A 9 0.63 36.77 -4.00
N THR A 10 1.72 37.53 -3.94
CA THR A 10 3.08 37.13 -3.50
C THR A 10 3.23 37.05 -1.98
N GLU A 11 2.17 37.33 -1.22
CA GLU A 11 2.17 37.21 0.24
C GLU A 11 1.85 35.79 0.71
N GLN A 12 2.60 35.32 1.72
CA GLN A 12 2.34 34.04 2.37
C GLN A 12 0.92 34.03 2.98
N ALA A 13 0.19 32.93 2.80
CA ALA A 13 -1.15 32.78 3.34
C ALA A 13 -1.16 33.02 4.85
N SER A 14 -2.05 33.90 5.32
CA SER A 14 -2.20 34.18 6.75
C SER A 14 -2.57 32.89 7.52
N PRO A 15 -2.18 32.75 8.79
CA PRO A 15 -2.41 31.53 9.58
C PRO A 15 -3.90 31.13 9.63
N LYS A 16 -4.83 32.11 9.72
CA LYS A 16 -6.28 31.86 9.64
C LYS A 16 -6.75 31.33 8.28
N ARG A 17 -6.09 31.71 7.18
CA ARG A 17 -6.38 31.19 5.84
C ARG A 17 -5.89 29.74 5.67
N LEU A 18 -4.74 29.39 6.26
CA LEU A 18 -4.22 28.01 6.27
C LEU A 18 -5.06 27.08 7.14
N GLU A 19 -5.54 27.55 8.30
CA GLU A 19 -6.49 26.79 9.14
C GLU A 19 -7.81 26.55 8.40
N LYS A 20 -8.36 27.58 7.75
CA LYS A 20 -9.60 27.44 6.99
C LYS A 20 -9.46 26.52 5.77
N ALA A 21 -8.32 26.58 5.06
CA ALA A 21 -8.01 25.64 3.96
C ALA A 21 -7.92 24.19 4.46
N ARG A 22 -7.32 23.96 5.64
CA ARG A 22 -7.32 22.64 6.29
C ARG A 22 -8.73 22.20 6.69
N GLU A 23 -9.54 23.07 7.26
CA GLU A 23 -10.95 22.77 7.60
C GLU A 23 -11.79 22.43 6.35
N GLU A 24 -11.53 23.11 5.24
CA GLU A 24 -12.18 22.88 3.94
C GLU A 24 -11.62 21.63 3.20
N GLY A 25 -10.56 21.02 3.73
CA GLY A 25 -9.95 19.79 3.18
C GLY A 25 -8.96 20.04 2.04
N ASP A 26 -8.61 21.30 1.78
CA ASP A 26 -7.61 21.70 0.79
C ASP A 26 -6.20 21.58 1.37
N VAL A 27 -5.82 20.34 1.63
CA VAL A 27 -4.49 19.96 2.13
C VAL A 27 -3.60 19.59 0.97
N PRO A 28 -2.32 20.00 0.97
CA PRO A 28 -1.36 19.58 -0.05
C PRO A 28 -1.27 18.06 -0.11
N ARG A 29 -1.90 17.47 -1.13
CA ARG A 29 -1.82 16.05 -1.45
C ARG A 29 -0.67 15.83 -2.43
N SER A 30 0.54 15.59 -1.93
CA SER A 30 1.63 15.14 -2.80
C SER A 30 1.46 13.64 -3.11
N ARG A 31 0.70 13.34 -4.17
CA ARG A 31 0.52 11.97 -4.67
C ARG A 31 1.87 11.33 -5.03
N GLU A 32 2.80 12.12 -5.52
CA GLU A 32 4.14 11.65 -5.90
C GLU A 32 4.98 11.26 -4.68
N LEU A 33 4.89 12.02 -3.58
CA LEU A 33 5.61 11.65 -2.36
C LEU A 33 5.09 10.32 -1.78
N ALA A 34 3.78 10.09 -1.87
CA ALA A 34 3.18 8.83 -1.43
C ALA A 34 3.61 7.65 -2.30
N ALA A 35 3.64 7.81 -3.62
CA ALA A 35 4.16 6.80 -4.52
C ALA A 35 5.63 6.48 -4.24
N CYS A 36 6.47 7.50 -4.05
CA CYS A 36 7.89 7.35 -3.72
C CYS A 36 8.11 6.63 -2.38
N ALA A 37 7.34 6.97 -1.33
CA ALA A 37 7.44 6.33 -0.03
C ALA A 37 7.10 4.83 -0.10
N VAL A 38 6.03 4.48 -0.82
CA VAL A 38 5.63 3.08 -1.03
C VAL A 38 6.67 2.33 -1.84
N LEU A 39 7.23 2.92 -2.91
CA LEU A 39 8.30 2.31 -3.70
C LEU A 39 9.55 2.03 -2.85
N PHE A 40 9.95 2.97 -2.01
CA PHE A 40 11.11 2.82 -1.14
C PHE A 40 10.88 1.72 -0.09
N ALA A 41 9.69 1.71 0.53
CA ALA A 41 9.30 0.67 1.46
C ALA A 41 9.21 -0.71 0.79
N ALA A 42 8.73 -0.79 -0.45
CA ALA A 42 8.73 -2.03 -1.22
C ALA A 42 10.14 -2.58 -1.43
N GLY A 43 11.07 -1.73 -1.85
CA GLY A 43 12.48 -2.11 -2.02
C GLY A 43 13.10 -2.64 -0.73
N LEU A 44 12.96 -1.89 0.37
CA LEU A 44 13.50 -2.29 1.68
C LEU A 44 12.87 -3.60 2.19
N SER A 45 11.53 -3.69 2.14
CA SER A 45 10.80 -4.88 2.58
C SER A 45 11.19 -6.09 1.76
N PHE A 46 11.35 -5.93 0.46
CA PHE A 46 11.79 -6.99 -0.42
C PHE A 46 13.21 -7.44 -0.06
N MET A 47 14.15 -6.53 0.17
CA MET A 47 15.51 -6.89 0.59
C MET A 47 15.53 -7.64 1.93
N MET A 48 14.72 -7.22 2.91
CA MET A 48 14.66 -7.88 4.21
C MET A 48 13.97 -9.25 4.16
N LEU A 49 12.90 -9.38 3.35
CA LEU A 49 12.06 -10.58 3.29
C LEU A 49 12.44 -11.53 2.15
N ASN A 50 13.43 -11.19 1.31
CA ASN A 50 13.83 -11.99 0.15
C ASN A 50 14.14 -13.45 0.50
N GLY A 51 14.83 -13.70 1.62
CA GLY A 51 15.14 -15.05 2.07
C GLY A 51 13.87 -15.86 2.35
N HIS A 52 12.95 -15.29 3.12
CA HIS A 52 11.68 -15.93 3.46
C HIS A 52 10.81 -16.19 2.22
N LEU A 53 10.69 -15.18 1.35
CA LEU A 53 9.86 -15.24 0.15
C LEU A 53 10.38 -16.25 -0.87
N SER A 54 11.70 -16.24 -1.11
CA SER A 54 12.33 -17.17 -2.04
C SER A 54 12.27 -18.61 -1.54
N GLU A 55 12.38 -18.84 -0.23
CA GLU A 55 12.26 -20.18 0.34
C GLU A 55 10.83 -20.70 0.26
N ALA A 56 9.83 -19.87 0.58
CA ALA A 56 8.42 -20.23 0.41
C ALA A 56 8.11 -20.61 -1.05
N LEU A 57 8.64 -19.84 -2.02
CA LEU A 57 8.45 -20.11 -3.44
C LEU A 57 9.12 -21.43 -3.87
N LYS A 58 10.35 -21.69 -3.42
CA LYS A 58 11.06 -22.95 -3.68
C LYS A 58 10.32 -24.14 -3.08
N GLN A 59 9.81 -24.00 -1.85
CA GLN A 59 9.07 -25.05 -1.19
C GLN A 59 7.75 -25.35 -1.90
N ALA A 60 7.04 -24.32 -2.36
CA ALA A 60 5.84 -24.49 -3.17
C ALA A 60 6.13 -25.19 -4.50
N LEU A 61 7.19 -24.80 -5.20
CA LEU A 61 7.66 -25.46 -6.42
C LEU A 61 8.03 -26.93 -6.17
N ARG A 62 8.83 -27.19 -5.13
CA ARG A 62 9.26 -28.56 -4.78
C ARG A 62 8.05 -29.44 -4.46
N THR A 63 7.10 -28.91 -3.70
CA THR A 63 5.89 -29.63 -3.28
C THR A 63 4.94 -29.85 -4.46
N GLY A 64 4.79 -28.86 -5.34
CA GLY A 64 3.94 -28.92 -6.53
C GLY A 64 4.51 -29.80 -7.65
N LEU A 65 5.83 -29.88 -7.80
CA LEU A 65 6.51 -30.69 -8.81
C LEU A 65 6.83 -32.12 -8.33
N GLN A 66 6.70 -32.39 -7.02
CA GLN A 66 6.78 -33.75 -6.48
C GLN A 66 5.44 -34.46 -6.60
N PHE A 67 5.36 -35.37 -7.58
CA PHE A 67 4.25 -36.29 -7.77
C PHE A 67 4.64 -37.66 -7.23
N ASP A 68 4.06 -38.06 -6.09
CA ASP A 68 4.18 -39.43 -5.61
C ASP A 68 3.12 -40.31 -6.27
N LYS A 69 3.56 -41.48 -6.78
CA LYS A 69 2.74 -42.37 -7.64
C LYS A 69 1.49 -42.89 -6.94
N GLY A 70 1.46 -42.92 -5.61
CA GLY A 70 0.31 -43.32 -4.82
C GLY A 70 -0.77 -42.24 -4.64
N THR A 71 -0.39 -40.96 -4.74
CA THR A 71 -1.30 -39.81 -4.53
C THR A 71 -1.68 -39.07 -5.80
N ALA A 72 -0.96 -39.31 -6.92
CA ALA A 72 -1.20 -38.62 -8.18
C ALA A 72 -2.56 -38.93 -8.84
N PHE A 73 -3.20 -40.03 -8.43
CA PHE A 73 -4.47 -40.48 -9.00
C PHE A 73 -5.70 -40.17 -8.14
N ASP A 74 -5.51 -39.61 -6.94
CA ASP A 74 -6.63 -39.16 -6.11
C ASP A 74 -6.80 -37.63 -6.23
N PRO A 75 -7.84 -37.17 -6.94
CA PRO A 75 -8.07 -35.73 -7.14
C PRO A 75 -8.35 -34.98 -5.83
N ILE A 76 -8.86 -35.65 -4.78
CA ILE A 76 -9.12 -35.00 -3.49
C ILE A 76 -7.81 -34.65 -2.79
N ILE A 77 -6.85 -35.57 -2.79
CA ILE A 77 -5.54 -35.37 -2.17
C ILE A 77 -4.76 -34.29 -2.91
N LEU A 78 -4.82 -34.29 -4.23
CA LEU A 78 -4.23 -33.25 -5.09
C LEU A 78 -4.82 -31.86 -4.79
N LEU A 79 -6.15 -31.76 -4.64
CA LEU A 79 -6.82 -30.51 -4.31
C LEU A 79 -6.39 -30.00 -2.93
N MET A 80 -6.42 -30.85 -1.90
CA MET A 80 -5.99 -30.49 -0.55
C MET A 80 -4.54 -30.00 -0.51
N LYS A 81 -3.62 -30.72 -1.16
CA LYS A 81 -2.20 -30.33 -1.23
C LYS A 81 -2.00 -28.99 -1.92
N THR A 82 -2.76 -28.74 -2.99
CA THR A 82 -2.72 -27.46 -3.71
C THR A 82 -3.24 -26.32 -2.84
N THR A 83 -4.38 -26.51 -2.16
CA THR A 83 -4.95 -25.50 -1.26
C THR A 83 -4.01 -25.18 -0.11
N HIS A 84 -3.38 -26.18 0.52
CA HIS A 84 -2.37 -25.96 1.56
C HIS A 84 -1.18 -25.15 1.05
N THR A 85 -0.66 -25.51 -0.13
CA THR A 85 0.47 -24.79 -0.73
C THR A 85 0.13 -23.33 -1.02
N VAL A 86 -1.09 -23.05 -1.49
CA VAL A 86 -1.56 -21.68 -1.75
C VAL A 86 -1.72 -20.89 -0.46
N LEU A 87 -2.28 -21.50 0.59
CA LEU A 87 -2.42 -20.86 1.90
C LEU A 87 -1.06 -20.53 2.53
N ASP A 88 -0.10 -21.46 2.47
CA ASP A 88 1.26 -21.23 2.96
C ASP A 88 1.93 -20.07 2.21
N LEU A 89 1.74 -19.98 0.89
CA LEU A 89 2.24 -18.85 0.10
C LEU A 89 1.58 -17.52 0.53
N LEU A 90 0.26 -17.50 0.70
CA LEU A 90 -0.46 -16.30 1.13
C LEU A 90 0.05 -15.82 2.50
N ILE A 91 0.28 -16.74 3.43
CA ILE A 91 0.84 -16.41 4.76
C ILE A 91 2.27 -15.89 4.62
N ALA A 92 3.11 -16.51 3.78
CA ALA A 92 4.48 -16.08 3.56
C ALA A 92 4.60 -14.68 2.93
N PHE A 93 3.66 -14.32 2.05
CA PHE A 93 3.59 -12.98 1.43
C PHE A 93 2.88 -11.95 2.33
N SER A 94 2.13 -12.38 3.34
CA SER A 94 1.39 -11.49 4.25
C SER A 94 2.24 -10.41 4.94
N PRO A 95 3.46 -10.67 5.48
CA PRO A 95 4.26 -9.62 6.11
C PRO A 95 4.67 -8.53 5.12
N PHE A 96 4.99 -8.91 3.87
CA PHE A 96 5.33 -7.96 2.82
C PHE A 96 4.12 -7.06 2.48
N ALA A 97 2.95 -7.67 2.31
CA ALA A 97 1.72 -6.93 2.04
C ALA A 97 1.34 -5.97 3.20
N LEU A 98 1.50 -6.41 4.45
CA LEU A 98 1.23 -5.59 5.63
C LEU A 98 2.15 -4.36 5.69
N ILE A 99 3.45 -4.52 5.42
CA ILE A 99 4.37 -3.37 5.42
C ILE A 99 3.95 -2.36 4.34
N LEU A 100 3.66 -2.82 3.12
CA LEU A 100 3.20 -1.94 2.06
C LEU A 100 1.89 -1.23 2.40
N LEU A 101 0.93 -1.94 2.99
CA LEU A 101 -0.35 -1.38 3.41
C LEU A 101 -0.15 -0.30 4.48
N THR A 102 0.66 -0.58 5.50
CA THR A 102 0.94 0.38 6.57
C THR A 102 1.60 1.64 6.03
N VAL A 103 2.56 1.52 5.11
CA VAL A 103 3.22 2.69 4.49
C VAL A 103 2.27 3.44 3.56
N ALA A 104 1.46 2.73 2.77
CA ALA A 104 0.48 3.35 1.88
C ALA A 104 -0.57 4.17 2.65
N ILE A 105 -0.97 3.70 3.84
CA ILE A 105 -1.89 4.43 4.73
C ILE A 105 -1.16 5.56 5.47
N ALA A 106 0.05 5.32 5.96
CA ALA A 106 0.82 6.30 6.75
C ALA A 106 1.35 7.47 5.90
N SER A 107 1.68 7.23 4.63
CA SER A 107 2.27 8.25 3.78
C SER A 107 1.38 9.48 3.54
N PRO A 108 0.09 9.37 3.15
CA PRO A 108 -0.78 10.54 3.02
C PRO A 108 -1.00 11.25 4.36
N ILE A 109 -0.98 10.51 5.49
CA ILE A 109 -1.09 11.08 6.84
C ILE A 109 0.13 11.95 7.18
N LEU A 110 1.33 11.55 6.76
CA LEU A 110 2.56 12.31 7.00
C LEU A 110 2.65 13.62 6.18
N VAL A 111 2.08 13.64 4.97
CA VAL A 111 2.15 14.81 4.09
C VAL A 111 1.00 15.79 4.32
N GLY A 112 -0.23 15.27 4.46
CA GLY A 112 -1.42 16.09 4.66
C GLY A 112 -1.73 16.37 6.13
N GLY A 113 -1.16 15.63 7.08
CA GLY A 113 -1.71 15.56 8.42
C GLY A 113 -3.05 14.82 8.45
N TRP A 114 -3.56 14.53 9.65
CA TRP A 114 -4.89 13.94 9.81
C TRP A 114 -5.96 15.02 9.60
N VAL A 115 -6.36 15.25 8.35
CA VAL A 115 -7.41 16.22 7.99
C VAL A 115 -8.70 15.48 7.65
N PHE A 116 -9.63 15.49 8.59
CA PHE A 116 -10.96 14.93 8.45
C PHE A 116 -11.93 16.08 8.12
N SER A 117 -12.10 16.40 6.83
CA SER A 117 -13.07 17.43 6.40
C SER A 117 -14.35 16.77 5.89
N THR A 118 -15.46 17.00 6.59
CA THR A 118 -16.80 16.57 6.15
C THR A 118 -17.29 17.35 4.93
N LYS A 119 -16.71 18.53 4.66
CA LYS A 119 -16.99 19.32 3.45
C LYS A 119 -16.32 18.73 2.20
N ALA A 120 -15.14 18.10 2.33
CA ALA A 120 -14.44 17.45 1.22
C ALA A 120 -15.12 16.16 0.71
N LEU A 121 -16.15 15.67 1.42
CA LEU A 121 -16.99 14.53 1.02
C LEU A 121 -18.29 14.95 0.33
N MET A 122 -18.63 16.24 0.33
CA MET A 122 -19.78 16.77 -0.41
C MET A 122 -19.32 17.14 -1.84
N PRO A 123 -20.08 16.73 -2.88
CA PRO A 123 -19.72 16.95 -4.28
C PRO A 123 -19.71 18.42 -4.68
#